data_AF-A0A438HTG4-F1
#
_entry.id   AF-A0A438HTG4-F1
#
_cell.length_a   1.000
_cell.length_b   1.000
_cell.length_c   1.000
_cell.angle_alpha   90.00
_cell.angle_beta   90.00
_cell.angle_gamma   90.00
#
_symmetry.space_group_name_H-M   'P 1'
#
loop_
_entity.id
_entity.type
_entity.pdbx_description
1 polymer ?
#
loop_
_entity_poly.entity_id
_entity_poly.type
_entity_poly.pdbx_seq_one_letter_code
_entity_poly.pdbx_strand_id
1 'polypeptide(L)'
;MGLGLIASRALRPAILHRSSRVLASQNPITRTITSTPELKNPEAATAQPDSPPDLPPRTPVAGARIHFSKPDDAIEVFVDGYPVKIPKGMTVLQACEVAGVDIPRFCYHSRLSIAGNCRMCLVEVEKSPKPVASCAMPALPGMKIKTSTPVAKKAREGVMEFLLMNHPLDCPICDQGGECDLQDQSMAFGSDRGRFTDMKRSVVDKNLGPLVKTVMTRCIQCTRPNQ
;
A
#
# COMPACT_ATOMS: atom_id res chain seq x y z
N MET A 1 -42.35 40.98 8.48
CA MET A 1 -42.28 41.34 7.05
C MET A 1 -40.82 41.55 6.68
N GLY A 2 -40.33 40.92 5.61
CA GLY A 2 -39.01 41.21 5.03
C GLY A 2 -38.09 40.01 4.87
N LEU A 3 -38.40 39.16 3.88
CA LEU A 3 -37.54 38.10 3.35
C LEU A 3 -36.34 38.70 2.58
N GLY A 4 -35.17 38.06 2.67
CA GLY A 4 -34.04 38.28 1.77
C GLY A 4 -33.64 36.97 1.08
N LEU A 5 -34.10 36.78 -0.16
CA LEU A 5 -33.76 35.67 -1.06
C LEU A 5 -32.62 36.06 -2.01
N ILE A 6 -31.67 35.13 -2.17
CA ILE A 6 -31.05 34.59 -3.41
C ILE A 6 -30.72 35.55 -4.58
N ALA A 7 -29.46 35.53 -5.03
CA ALA A 7 -29.14 35.77 -6.44
C ALA A 7 -28.01 34.86 -6.94
N SER A 8 -28.24 34.29 -8.13
CA SER A 8 -27.48 33.24 -8.80
C SER A 8 -26.66 33.79 -9.99
N ARG A 9 -25.73 32.94 -10.46
CA ARG A 9 -25.27 32.71 -11.85
C ARG A 9 -24.26 33.65 -12.51
N ALA A 10 -23.22 32.98 -13.02
CA ALA A 10 -22.21 33.42 -13.98
C ALA A 10 -22.79 33.68 -15.38
N LEU A 11 -22.03 34.42 -16.22
CA LEU A 11 -21.90 34.19 -17.68
C LEU A 11 -20.73 35.01 -18.29
N ARG A 12 -20.06 34.40 -19.28
CA ARG A 12 -18.99 34.92 -20.15
C ARG A 12 -19.56 35.75 -21.33
N PRO A 13 -18.74 36.53 -22.05
CA PRO A 13 -18.88 36.78 -23.49
C PRO A 13 -17.80 36.00 -24.29
N ALA A 14 -18.09 35.30 -25.40
CA ALA A 14 -18.49 35.70 -26.76
C ALA A 14 -17.28 36.15 -27.62
N ILE A 15 -16.76 35.35 -28.56
CA ILE A 15 -17.18 35.02 -29.96
C ILE A 15 -16.27 35.76 -30.98
N LEU A 16 -15.73 35.01 -31.97
CA LEU A 16 -15.63 35.28 -33.43
C LEU A 16 -14.38 34.59 -34.03
N HIS A 17 -14.53 33.46 -34.73
CA HIS A 17 -14.73 33.31 -36.19
C HIS A 17 -13.48 33.59 -37.06
N ARG A 18 -12.98 32.55 -37.77
CA ARG A 18 -13.18 32.33 -39.23
C ARG A 18 -11.96 31.72 -39.97
N SER A 19 -12.25 30.56 -40.60
CA SER A 19 -11.79 29.97 -41.87
C SER A 19 -10.33 30.02 -42.37
N SER A 20 -9.83 28.80 -42.61
CA SER A 20 -9.17 28.27 -43.82
C SER A 20 -8.66 29.23 -44.90
N ARG A 21 -7.38 29.07 -45.27
CA ARG A 21 -6.89 29.19 -46.65
C ARG A 21 -5.60 28.39 -46.88
N VAL A 22 -5.70 27.47 -47.84
CA VAL A 22 -4.63 26.78 -48.59
C VAL A 22 -3.98 27.77 -49.55
N LEU A 23 -2.66 27.65 -49.80
CA LEU A 23 -1.90 27.99 -51.03
C LEU A 23 -0.45 27.49 -50.78
N ALA A 24 0.00 26.35 -51.31
CA ALA A 24 0.52 26.12 -52.66
C ALA A 24 1.68 27.04 -53.06
N SER A 25 2.90 26.49 -53.12
CA SER A 25 3.99 27.00 -53.96
C SER A 25 4.82 25.81 -54.47
N GLN A 26 4.74 25.64 -55.79
CA GLN A 26 5.49 24.73 -56.67
C GLN A 26 6.88 25.41 -56.92
N ASN A 27 8.01 24.83 -57.30
CA ASN A 27 8.40 23.69 -58.16
C ASN A 27 9.97 23.79 -58.30
N PRO A 28 10.70 23.11 -59.21
CA PRO A 28 10.93 21.68 -59.44
C PRO A 28 12.47 21.34 -59.54
N ILE A 29 12.80 20.11 -59.98
CA ILE A 29 13.96 19.71 -60.84
C ILE A 29 14.90 18.60 -60.28
N THR A 30 14.76 17.44 -60.95
CA THR A 30 15.68 16.33 -61.25
C THR A 30 16.17 15.34 -60.17
N ARG A 31 15.82 14.08 -60.47
CA ARG A 31 16.37 12.82 -59.94
C ARG A 31 17.85 12.68 -60.31
N THR A 32 18.66 12.17 -59.38
CA THR A 32 19.79 11.30 -59.73
C THR A 32 19.80 10.12 -58.76
N ILE A 33 19.71 8.93 -59.35
CA ILE A 33 19.82 7.63 -58.69
C ILE A 33 21.30 7.37 -58.45
N THR A 34 21.70 7.08 -57.22
CA THR A 34 22.96 6.40 -56.96
C THR A 34 22.74 5.39 -55.84
N SER A 35 22.64 4.14 -56.24
CA SER A 35 22.66 2.96 -55.38
C SER A 35 24.02 2.83 -54.71
N THR A 36 24.06 2.78 -53.38
CA THR A 36 25.16 2.15 -52.64
C THR A 36 24.57 1.35 -51.46
N PRO A 37 25.24 0.24 -51.07
CA PRO A 37 24.59 -0.97 -50.58
C PRO A 37 24.36 -0.99 -49.07
N GLU A 38 23.42 -1.85 -48.65
CA GLU A 38 23.14 -2.22 -47.26
C GLU A 38 24.39 -2.55 -46.46
N LEU A 39 24.53 -1.92 -45.30
CA LEU A 39 25.33 -2.46 -44.20
C LEU A 39 24.40 -2.88 -43.06
N LYS A 40 24.61 -4.15 -42.73
CA LYS A 40 23.92 -5.01 -41.77
C LYS A 40 23.76 -4.42 -40.37
N ASN A 41 22.61 -4.84 -39.83
CA ASN A 41 22.29 -5.21 -38.45
C ASN A 41 21.83 -4.12 -37.49
N PRO A 42 20.59 -4.26 -36.97
CA PRO A 42 20.20 -3.64 -35.72
C PRO A 42 20.80 -4.46 -34.60
N GLU A 43 21.85 -3.94 -33.95
CA GLU A 43 22.14 -4.36 -32.59
C GLU A 43 21.01 -3.84 -31.71
N ALA A 44 20.02 -4.71 -31.54
CA ALA A 44 19.14 -4.68 -30.40
C ALA A 44 20.02 -4.46 -29.17
N ALA A 45 19.90 -3.26 -28.59
CA ALA A 45 20.42 -2.96 -27.28
C ALA A 45 19.84 -4.00 -26.33
N THR A 46 20.60 -5.06 -26.14
CA THR A 46 20.30 -6.08 -25.16
C THR A 46 20.66 -5.40 -23.86
N ALA A 47 19.69 -4.66 -23.31
CA ALA A 47 19.74 -4.21 -21.94
C ALA A 47 19.94 -5.47 -21.11
N GLN A 48 21.18 -5.70 -20.68
CA GLN A 48 21.48 -6.70 -19.68
C GLN A 48 20.57 -6.36 -18.49
N PRO A 49 19.84 -7.33 -17.91
CA PRO A 49 19.14 -7.06 -16.66
C PRO A 49 20.18 -6.57 -15.67
N ASP A 50 20.02 -5.32 -15.21
CA ASP A 50 20.90 -4.72 -14.21
C ASP A 50 21.12 -5.76 -13.12
N SER A 51 22.39 -6.15 -12.91
CA SER A 51 22.78 -7.01 -11.81
C SER A 51 22.15 -6.45 -10.53
N PRO A 52 21.50 -7.29 -9.69
CA PRO A 52 20.85 -6.79 -8.49
C PRO A 52 21.87 -5.97 -7.70
N PRO A 53 21.52 -4.77 -7.22
CA PRO A 53 22.41 -4.01 -6.36
C PRO A 53 22.92 -4.91 -5.22
N ASP A 54 24.18 -4.74 -4.83
CA ASP A 54 24.75 -5.42 -3.66
C ASP A 54 24.01 -4.94 -2.41
N LEU A 55 22.90 -5.61 -2.13
CA LEU A 55 22.02 -5.30 -1.03
C LEU A 55 22.39 -6.19 0.17
N PRO A 56 22.33 -5.67 1.42
CA PRO A 56 22.69 -6.41 2.61
C PRO A 56 21.85 -7.69 2.74
N PRO A 57 22.43 -8.80 3.23
CA PRO A 57 21.70 -10.04 3.43
C PRO A 57 20.58 -9.82 4.45
N ARG A 58 19.35 -10.12 4.05
CA ARG A 58 18.18 -10.08 4.94
C ARG A 58 17.79 -11.50 5.32
N THR A 59 17.61 -11.72 6.62
CA THR A 59 17.02 -12.95 7.15
C THR A 59 15.52 -12.76 7.34
N PRO A 60 14.71 -13.83 7.28
CA PRO A 60 13.29 -13.75 7.58
C PRO A 60 13.03 -13.15 8.96
N VAL A 61 11.94 -12.38 9.07
CA VAL A 61 11.47 -11.80 10.33
C VAL A 61 11.31 -12.92 11.37
N ALA A 62 11.87 -12.70 12.57
CA ALA A 62 11.85 -13.63 13.69
C ALA A 62 12.37 -15.06 13.36
N GLY A 63 13.19 -15.23 12.32
CA GLY A 63 13.73 -16.53 11.93
C GLY A 63 12.68 -17.52 11.44
N ALA A 64 11.57 -17.03 10.87
CA ALA A 64 10.48 -17.86 10.38
C ALA A 64 10.97 -18.92 9.36
N ARG A 65 10.66 -20.19 9.61
CA ARG A 65 10.98 -21.29 8.68
C ARG A 65 9.99 -21.29 7.53
N ILE A 66 10.50 -21.27 6.30
CA ILE A 66 9.68 -21.23 5.09
C ILE A 66 9.46 -22.66 4.62
N HIS A 67 8.20 -23.09 4.64
CA HIS A 67 7.83 -24.40 4.14
C HIS A 67 7.55 -24.35 2.64
N PHE A 68 8.45 -24.94 1.84
CA PHE A 68 8.23 -25.13 0.41
C PHE A 68 7.57 -26.48 0.18
N SER A 69 6.32 -26.50 -0.29
CA SER A 69 5.61 -27.75 -0.60
C SER A 69 6.29 -28.54 -1.72
N LYS A 70 6.77 -27.82 -2.73
CA LYS A 70 7.63 -28.32 -3.81
C LYS A 70 8.66 -27.23 -4.15
N PRO A 71 9.92 -27.59 -4.41
CA PRO A 71 10.96 -26.61 -4.73
C PRO A 71 10.71 -25.91 -6.08
N ASP A 72 10.02 -26.57 -7.02
CA ASP A 72 9.79 -26.05 -8.37
C ASP A 72 8.73 -24.94 -8.43
N ASP A 73 7.87 -24.84 -7.42
CA ASP A 73 6.77 -23.85 -7.34
C ASP A 73 7.21 -22.53 -6.67
N ALA A 74 8.52 -22.28 -6.58
CA ALA A 74 9.06 -21.05 -6.02
C ALA A 74 8.79 -19.86 -6.97
N ILE A 75 8.05 -18.88 -6.46
CA ILE A 75 7.78 -17.62 -7.13
C ILE A 75 8.78 -16.58 -6.65
N GLU A 76 9.31 -15.79 -7.59
CA GLU A 76 10.18 -14.66 -7.28
C GLU A 76 9.37 -13.36 -7.20
N VAL A 77 9.57 -12.61 -6.11
CA VAL A 77 9.00 -11.29 -5.89
C VAL A 77 10.09 -10.32 -5.43
N PHE A 78 9.87 -9.03 -5.65
CA PHE A 78 10.81 -7.99 -5.25
C PHE A 78 10.24 -7.18 -4.10
N VAL A 79 10.90 -7.20 -2.94
CA VAL A 79 10.50 -6.40 -1.76
C VAL A 79 11.52 -5.29 -1.57
N ASP A 80 11.12 -4.03 -1.78
CA ASP A 80 12.00 -2.86 -1.73
C ASP A 80 13.26 -3.00 -2.63
N GLY A 81 13.12 -3.70 -3.76
CA GLY A 81 14.22 -4.00 -4.69
C GLY A 81 14.99 -5.30 -4.41
N TYR A 82 14.70 -5.98 -3.30
CA TYR A 82 15.34 -7.24 -2.93
C TYR A 82 14.59 -8.42 -3.56
N PRO A 83 15.23 -9.25 -4.40
CA PRO A 83 14.61 -10.45 -4.94
C PRO A 83 14.47 -11.51 -3.84
N VAL A 84 13.27 -12.07 -3.70
CA VAL A 84 12.94 -13.07 -2.67
C VAL A 84 12.14 -14.20 -3.30
N LYS A 85 12.55 -15.44 -3.00
CA LYS A 85 11.86 -16.65 -3.44
C LYS A 85 10.88 -17.11 -2.37
N ILE A 86 9.61 -17.26 -2.75
CA ILE A 86 8.51 -17.67 -1.88
C ILE A 86 7.74 -18.84 -2.50
N PRO A 87 7.15 -19.73 -1.70
CA PRO A 87 6.24 -20.73 -2.23
C PRO A 87 4.98 -20.08 -2.83
N LYS A 88 4.46 -20.68 -3.91
CA LYS A 88 3.20 -20.26 -4.52
C LYS A 88 2.03 -20.29 -3.53
N GLY A 89 1.21 -19.25 -3.56
CA GLY A 89 0.04 -19.10 -2.70
C GLY A 89 0.29 -18.31 -1.41
N MET A 90 1.52 -17.90 -1.14
CA MET A 90 1.80 -16.95 -0.06
C MET A 90 1.22 -15.57 -0.33
N THR A 91 0.93 -14.86 0.76
CA THR A 91 0.49 -13.46 0.73
C THR A 91 1.67 -12.51 0.58
N VAL A 92 1.39 -11.27 0.16
CA VAL A 92 2.40 -10.20 0.11
C VAL A 92 3.00 -9.93 1.49
N LEU A 93 2.22 -10.04 2.57
CA LEU A 93 2.71 -9.87 3.93
C LEU A 93 3.76 -10.91 4.28
N GLN A 94 3.47 -12.19 4.01
CA GLN A 94 4.41 -13.28 4.25
C GLN A 94 5.65 -13.16 3.38
N ALA A 95 5.52 -12.71 2.14
CA ALA A 95 6.65 -12.46 1.27
C ALA A 95 7.59 -11.38 1.84
N CYS A 96 7.04 -10.33 2.45
CA CYS A 96 7.82 -9.30 3.13
C CYS A 96 8.45 -9.84 4.42
N GLU A 97 7.76 -10.69 5.19
CA GLU A 97 8.34 -11.37 6.35
C GLU A 97 9.54 -12.22 5.95
N VAL A 98 9.47 -12.95 4.82
CA VAL A 98 10.62 -13.69 4.28
C VAL A 98 11.76 -12.75 3.90
N ALA A 99 11.44 -11.59 3.34
CA ALA A 99 12.40 -10.54 3.01
C ALA A 99 13.00 -9.82 4.22
N GLY A 100 12.63 -10.18 5.46
CA GLY A 100 13.07 -9.52 6.68
C GLY A 100 12.40 -8.16 6.93
N VAL A 101 11.32 -7.85 6.21
CA VAL A 101 10.55 -6.61 6.39
C VAL A 101 9.30 -6.90 7.20
N ASP A 102 9.24 -6.34 8.41
CA ASP A 102 8.05 -6.45 9.25
C ASP A 102 7.01 -5.38 8.87
N ILE A 103 5.79 -5.83 8.55
CA ILE A 103 4.68 -4.96 8.15
C ILE A 103 3.70 -4.86 9.32
N PRO A 104 3.31 -3.65 9.74
CA PRO A 104 2.39 -3.48 10.85
C PRO A 104 1.02 -4.12 10.56
N ARG A 105 0.51 -4.86 11.54
CA ARG A 105 -0.70 -5.67 11.44
C ARG A 105 -1.46 -5.68 12.76
N PHE A 106 -2.79 -5.74 12.69
CA PHE A 106 -3.66 -5.97 13.85
C PHE A 106 -4.51 -7.23 13.67
N CYS A 107 -5.33 -7.26 12.60
CA CYS A 107 -6.27 -8.36 12.38
C CYS A 107 -5.61 -9.63 11.82
N TYR A 108 -4.40 -9.54 11.26
CA TYR A 108 -3.73 -10.69 10.68
C TYR A 108 -3.01 -11.49 11.75
N HIS A 109 -3.25 -12.79 11.78
CA HIS A 109 -2.52 -13.74 12.61
C HIS A 109 -2.27 -15.00 11.78
N SER A 110 -1.04 -15.53 11.79
CA SER A 110 -0.61 -16.63 10.92
C SER A 110 -1.40 -17.93 11.11
N ARG A 111 -1.98 -18.15 12.30
CA ARG A 111 -2.79 -19.33 12.62
C ARG A 111 -4.31 -19.12 12.48
N LEU A 112 -4.75 -17.92 12.11
CA LEU A 112 -6.16 -17.60 11.91
C LEU A 112 -6.43 -17.32 10.44
N SER A 113 -7.71 -17.29 10.07
CA SER A 113 -8.13 -16.87 8.74
C SER A 113 -7.81 -15.39 8.49
N ILE A 114 -7.62 -15.05 7.22
CA ILE A 114 -7.34 -13.67 6.80
C ILE A 114 -8.64 -12.86 6.85
N ALA A 115 -8.72 -11.86 7.72
CA ALA A 115 -9.90 -10.99 7.85
C ALA A 115 -9.85 -9.75 6.93
N GLY A 116 -8.78 -8.94 7.00
CA GLY A 116 -8.64 -7.72 6.19
C GLY A 116 -9.39 -6.48 6.71
N ASN A 117 -9.84 -6.48 7.97
CA ASN A 117 -10.65 -5.41 8.54
C ASN A 117 -9.85 -4.14 8.91
N CYS A 118 -8.65 -4.29 9.48
CA CYS A 118 -7.93 -3.15 10.06
C CYS A 118 -7.17 -2.28 9.05
N ARG A 119 -6.82 -2.81 7.86
CA ARG A 119 -6.04 -2.12 6.82
C ARG A 119 -4.69 -1.51 7.27
N MET A 120 -4.13 -1.89 8.41
CA MET A 120 -2.81 -1.37 8.85
C MET A 120 -1.66 -1.85 7.94
N CYS A 121 -1.83 -3.00 7.30
CA CYS A 121 -0.81 -3.65 6.49
C CYS A 121 -0.75 -3.13 5.04
N LEU A 122 -1.22 -1.91 4.77
CA LEU A 122 -1.19 -1.33 3.43
C LEU A 122 0.25 -1.13 2.95
N VAL A 123 0.50 -1.59 1.73
CA VAL A 123 1.77 -1.45 1.01
C VAL A 123 1.51 -0.99 -0.41
N GLU A 124 2.52 -0.38 -1.02
CA GLU A 124 2.46 -0.01 -2.42
C GLU A 124 2.97 -1.17 -3.26
N VAL A 125 2.21 -1.54 -4.29
CA VAL A 125 2.63 -2.53 -5.27
C VAL A 125 2.69 -1.85 -6.61
N GLU A 126 3.77 -2.07 -7.37
CA GLU A 126 3.89 -1.50 -8.71
C GLU A 126 2.71 -1.93 -9.59
N LYS A 127 2.24 -0.99 -10.43
CA LYS A 127 1.06 -1.13 -11.30
C LYS A 127 -0.29 -1.21 -10.56
N SER A 128 -0.33 -1.03 -9.24
CA SER A 128 -1.59 -0.86 -8.50
C SER A 128 -1.86 0.63 -8.23
N PRO A 129 -3.05 1.16 -8.59
CA PRO A 129 -3.36 2.59 -8.39
C PRO A 129 -3.65 2.95 -6.93
N LYS A 130 -3.89 1.96 -6.07
CA LYS A 130 -4.20 2.13 -4.65
C LYS A 130 -3.30 1.23 -3.82
N PRO A 131 -2.91 1.62 -2.59
CA PRO A 131 -2.23 0.74 -1.66
C PRO A 131 -3.06 -0.53 -1.43
N VAL A 132 -2.39 -1.68 -1.46
CA VAL A 132 -3.02 -3.00 -1.34
C VAL A 132 -2.84 -3.54 0.06
N ALA A 133 -3.83 -4.26 0.56
CA ALA A 133 -3.72 -4.92 1.86
C ALA A 133 -2.83 -6.16 1.71
N SER A 134 -1.60 -6.08 2.23
CA SER A 134 -0.60 -7.13 2.08
C SER A 134 -1.03 -8.47 2.69
N CYS A 135 -1.85 -8.46 3.74
CA CYS A 135 -2.31 -9.66 4.42
C CYS A 135 -3.26 -10.53 3.60
N ALA A 136 -3.92 -9.97 2.58
CA ALA A 136 -4.92 -10.67 1.76
C ALA A 136 -4.52 -10.80 0.29
N MET A 137 -3.64 -9.91 -0.18
CA MET A 137 -3.17 -9.96 -1.57
C MET A 137 -2.23 -11.18 -1.74
N PRO A 138 -2.53 -12.12 -2.64
CA PRO A 138 -1.59 -13.17 -3.00
C PRO A 138 -0.40 -12.57 -3.76
N ALA A 139 0.80 -13.06 -3.45
CA ALA A 139 2.01 -12.64 -4.13
C ALA A 139 2.08 -13.25 -5.53
N LEU A 140 2.29 -12.41 -6.54
CA LEU A 140 2.36 -12.80 -7.96
C LEU A 140 3.82 -12.77 -8.46
N PRO A 141 4.19 -13.61 -9.44
CA PRO A 141 5.54 -13.61 -10.00
C PRO A 141 5.92 -12.25 -10.57
N GLY A 142 7.12 -11.77 -10.20
CA GLY A 142 7.63 -10.47 -10.63
C GLY A 142 6.94 -9.26 -9.99
N MET A 143 6.11 -9.47 -8.98
CA MET A 143 5.48 -8.37 -8.23
C MET A 143 6.55 -7.57 -7.48
N LYS A 144 6.53 -6.25 -7.65
CA LYS A 144 7.41 -5.31 -6.96
C LYS A 144 6.63 -4.61 -5.85
N ILE A 145 6.96 -4.94 -4.62
CA ILE A 145 6.34 -4.46 -3.38
C ILE A 145 7.27 -3.40 -2.79
N LYS A 146 6.73 -2.23 -2.50
CA LYS A 146 7.45 -1.14 -1.84
C LYS A 146 6.77 -0.84 -0.50
N THR A 147 7.51 -1.01 0.58
CA THR A 147 6.98 -0.92 1.94
C THR A 147 7.25 0.44 2.59
N SER A 148 8.27 1.14 2.12
CA SER A 148 8.81 2.37 2.72
C SER A 148 8.44 3.66 1.96
N THR A 149 7.58 3.57 0.95
CA THR A 149 7.17 4.73 0.13
C THR A 149 6.35 5.73 0.93
N PRO A 150 6.35 7.03 0.53
CA PRO A 150 5.52 8.03 1.18
C PRO A 150 4.02 7.68 1.12
N VAL A 151 3.56 7.02 0.06
CA VAL A 151 2.16 6.59 -0.08
C VAL A 151 1.83 5.51 0.95
N ALA A 152 2.69 4.50 1.11
CA ALA A 152 2.50 3.44 2.10
C ALA A 152 2.53 4.00 3.54
N LYS A 153 3.48 4.88 3.85
CA LYS A 153 3.57 5.56 5.16
C LYS A 153 2.33 6.40 5.44
N LYS A 154 1.89 7.21 4.48
CA LYS A 154 0.69 8.04 4.63
C LYS A 154 -0.58 7.21 4.84
N ALA A 155 -0.68 6.07 4.15
CA ALA A 155 -1.78 5.14 4.34
C ALA A 155 -1.80 4.56 5.76
N ARG A 156 -0.63 4.19 6.31
CA ARG A 156 -0.49 3.67 7.68
C ARG A 156 -0.82 4.73 8.74
N GLU A 157 -0.31 5.96 8.58
CA GLU A 157 -0.67 7.08 9.45
C GLU A 157 -2.17 7.32 9.48
N GLY A 158 -2.82 7.34 8.30
CA GLY A 158 -4.27 7.55 8.21
C GLY A 158 -5.07 6.44 8.88
N VAL A 159 -4.67 5.17 8.69
CA VAL A 159 -5.31 4.04 9.37
C VAL A 159 -5.12 4.13 10.88
N MET A 160 -3.92 4.43 11.36
CA MET A 160 -3.64 4.58 12.78
C MET A 160 -4.49 5.69 13.40
N GLU A 161 -4.62 6.83 12.71
CA GLU A 161 -5.47 7.92 13.15
C GLU A 161 -6.95 7.49 13.27
N PHE A 162 -7.47 6.71 12.31
CA PHE A 162 -8.84 6.18 12.40
C PHE A 162 -9.03 5.19 13.54
N LEU A 163 -8.02 4.37 13.84
CA LEU A 163 -8.06 3.43 14.97
C LEU A 163 -8.10 4.19 16.30
N LEU A 164 -7.26 5.23 16.43
CA LEU A 164 -7.15 6.04 17.65
C LEU A 164 -8.26 7.08 17.80
N MET A 165 -8.96 7.43 16.71
CA MET A 165 -10.06 8.39 16.69
C MET A 165 -11.09 8.05 17.77
N ASN A 166 -11.53 6.80 17.81
CA ASN A 166 -12.54 6.31 18.75
C ASN A 166 -11.98 5.44 19.89
N HIS A 167 -10.66 5.25 19.97
CA HIS A 167 -10.04 4.51 21.08
C HIS A 167 -9.96 5.41 22.33
N PRO A 168 -10.27 4.87 23.53
CA PRO A 168 -10.24 5.63 24.78
C PRO A 168 -8.80 5.91 25.23
N LEU A 169 -8.62 6.93 26.07
CA LEU A 169 -7.31 7.28 26.67
C LEU A 169 -7.05 6.46 27.95
N ASP A 170 -7.20 5.15 27.82
CA ASP A 170 -7.20 4.21 28.95
C ASP A 170 -5.82 3.58 29.22
N CYS A 171 -4.78 3.96 28.50
CA CYS A 171 -3.45 3.33 28.61
C CYS A 171 -2.94 3.18 30.06
N PRO A 172 -3.08 4.17 30.98
CA PRO A 172 -2.61 4.04 32.36
C PRO A 172 -3.35 2.99 33.20
N ILE A 173 -4.57 2.62 32.80
CA ILE A 173 -5.42 1.63 33.48
C ILE A 173 -5.64 0.39 32.62
N CYS A 174 -4.94 0.30 31.48
CA CYS A 174 -5.00 -0.81 30.58
C CYS A 174 -4.04 -1.89 31.05
N ASP A 175 -4.55 -3.10 31.25
CA ASP A 175 -3.74 -4.23 31.70
C ASP A 175 -2.65 -4.61 30.67
N GLN A 176 -2.87 -4.30 29.38
CA GLN A 176 -1.88 -4.47 28.29
C GLN A 176 -1.00 -3.21 28.08
N GLY A 177 -1.10 -2.18 28.93
CA GLY A 177 -0.29 -0.98 28.79
C GLY A 177 1.21 -1.29 28.85
N GLY A 178 1.96 -0.96 27.81
CA GLY A 178 3.39 -1.27 27.68
C GLY A 178 3.73 -2.52 26.84
N GLU A 179 2.75 -3.38 26.56
CA GLU A 179 2.89 -4.53 25.62
C GLU A 179 1.83 -4.48 24.51
N CYS A 180 1.21 -3.32 24.31
CA CYS A 180 0.10 -3.14 23.40
C CYS A 180 0.58 -2.87 21.97
N ASP A 181 0.28 -3.78 21.05
CA ASP A 181 0.57 -3.60 19.61
C ASP A 181 0.05 -2.26 19.06
N LEU A 182 -1.11 -1.77 19.54
CA LEU A 182 -1.68 -0.50 19.09
C LEU A 182 -0.83 0.68 19.53
N GLN A 183 -0.30 0.62 20.76
CA GLN A 183 0.61 1.64 21.29
C GLN A 183 1.92 1.63 20.52
N ASP A 184 2.54 0.46 20.37
CA ASP A 184 3.86 0.32 19.72
C ASP A 184 3.81 0.73 18.25
N GLN A 185 2.78 0.29 17.52
CA GLN A 185 2.61 0.67 16.12
C GLN A 185 2.21 2.14 15.96
N SER A 186 1.49 2.73 16.92
CA SER A 186 1.22 4.17 16.91
C SER A 186 2.52 4.96 17.08
N MET A 187 3.40 4.52 17.95
CA MET A 187 4.69 5.17 18.18
C MET A 187 5.66 4.99 17.00
N ALA A 188 5.62 3.81 16.34
CA ALA A 188 6.54 3.48 15.25
C ALA A 188 6.07 3.96 13.87
N PHE A 189 4.78 3.90 13.57
CA PHE A 189 4.20 4.16 12.24
C PHE A 189 3.04 5.16 12.23
N GLY A 190 2.51 5.54 13.40
CA GLY A 190 1.43 6.50 13.52
C GLY A 190 1.91 7.95 13.38
N SER A 191 0.94 8.86 13.30
CA SER A 191 1.23 10.29 13.46
C SER A 191 1.52 10.61 14.93
N ASP A 192 2.31 11.65 15.17
CA ASP A 192 2.63 12.17 16.50
C ASP A 192 1.41 12.73 17.23
N ARG A 193 0.43 13.22 16.47
CA ARG A 193 -0.77 13.89 16.98
C ARG A 193 -2.03 13.37 16.29
N GLY A 194 -3.12 13.30 17.05
CA GLY A 194 -4.47 13.08 16.54
C GLY A 194 -5.18 14.40 16.30
N ARG A 195 -5.97 14.49 15.21
CA ARG A 195 -6.77 15.70 14.90
C ARG A 195 -8.18 15.66 15.49
N PHE A 196 -8.62 14.51 15.98
CA PHE A 196 -9.98 14.30 16.47
C PHE A 196 -10.13 14.78 17.92
N THR A 197 -11.04 15.73 18.14
CA THR A 197 -11.35 16.32 19.46
C THR A 197 -12.80 16.14 19.89
N ASP A 198 -13.63 15.51 19.05
CA ASP A 198 -15.05 15.33 19.33
C ASP A 198 -15.32 14.16 20.28
N MET A 199 -16.59 13.94 20.59
CA MET A 199 -17.03 12.87 21.48
C MET A 199 -16.71 11.49 20.87
N LYS A 200 -15.86 10.74 21.55
CA LYS A 200 -15.53 9.35 21.22
C LYS A 200 -16.73 8.46 21.52
N ARG A 201 -16.93 7.42 20.70
CA ARG A 201 -17.90 6.37 21.03
C ARG A 201 -17.46 5.61 22.29
N SER A 202 -18.44 5.12 23.04
CA SER A 202 -18.23 4.16 24.12
C SER A 202 -19.09 2.92 23.88
N VAL A 203 -18.62 1.77 24.37
CA VAL A 203 -19.30 0.48 24.22
C VAL A 203 -19.37 -0.19 25.58
N VAL A 204 -20.54 -0.73 25.92
CA VAL A 204 -20.75 -1.47 27.18
C VAL A 204 -19.93 -2.76 27.18
N ASP A 205 -19.33 -3.06 28.32
CA ASP A 205 -18.53 -4.27 28.51
C ASP A 205 -19.41 -5.53 28.53
N LYS A 206 -18.89 -6.61 27.94
CA LYS A 206 -19.63 -7.86 27.76
C LYS A 206 -19.11 -8.91 28.73
N ASN A 207 -19.99 -9.49 29.54
CA ASN A 207 -19.56 -10.58 30.42
C ASN A 207 -19.24 -11.85 29.58
N LEU A 208 -17.95 -12.15 29.40
CA LEU A 208 -17.45 -13.38 28.75
C LEU A 208 -17.00 -14.45 29.77
N GLY A 209 -17.48 -14.35 31.01
CA GLY A 209 -17.15 -15.28 32.09
C GLY A 209 -16.03 -14.76 33.00
N PRO A 210 -15.57 -15.58 33.97
CA PRO A 210 -14.68 -15.15 35.04
C PRO A 210 -13.20 -15.03 34.62
N LEU A 211 -12.82 -15.58 33.46
CA LEU A 211 -11.42 -15.65 33.03
C LEU A 211 -10.99 -14.44 32.19
N VAL A 212 -11.90 -13.91 31.37
CA VAL A 212 -11.59 -12.86 30.40
C VAL A 212 -12.32 -11.58 30.79
N LYS A 213 -11.58 -10.64 31.38
CA LYS A 213 -12.05 -9.28 31.61
C LYS A 213 -12.14 -8.56 30.27
N THR A 214 -13.34 -8.14 29.88
CA THR A 214 -13.54 -7.40 28.63
C THR A 214 -13.65 -5.90 28.91
N VAL A 215 -12.93 -5.09 28.14
CA VAL A 215 -13.21 -3.66 28.04
C VAL A 215 -13.47 -3.33 26.57
N MET A 216 -14.74 -3.36 26.16
CA MET A 216 -15.13 -3.34 24.74
C MET A 216 -14.91 -1.97 24.08
N THR A 217 -14.84 -0.91 24.88
CA THR A 217 -14.49 0.44 24.39
C THR A 217 -13.06 0.51 23.85
N ARG A 218 -12.13 -0.32 24.38
CA ARG A 218 -10.74 -0.40 23.90
C ARG A 218 -10.61 -1.20 22.61
N CYS A 219 -11.53 -2.13 22.35
CA CYS A 219 -11.47 -3.00 21.17
C CYS A 219 -11.52 -2.17 19.88
N ILE A 220 -10.60 -2.46 18.95
CA ILE A 220 -10.54 -1.85 17.61
C ILE A 220 -11.32 -2.63 16.54
N GLN A 221 -12.11 -3.63 16.96
CA GLN A 221 -12.95 -4.46 16.08
C GLN A 221 -12.17 -5.11 14.92
N CYS A 222 -10.93 -5.52 15.20
CA CYS A 222 -10.09 -6.23 14.25
C CYS A 222 -10.55 -7.68 13.97
N THR A 223 -11.66 -8.12 14.58
CA THR A 223 -12.24 -9.48 14.54
C THR A 223 -11.30 -10.61 14.92
N ARG A 224 -10.14 -10.28 15.50
CA ARG A 224 -9.27 -11.24 16.18
C ARG A 224 -9.77 -11.37 17.62
N PRO A 225 -10.18 -12.55 18.08
CA PRO A 225 -10.51 -12.75 19.49
C PRO A 225 -9.24 -12.56 20.33
N ASN A 226 -9.36 -11.85 21.44
CA ASN A 226 -8.31 -11.59 22.44
C ASN A 226 -7.19 -10.61 22.05
N GLN A 227 -7.55 -9.44 21.50
CA GLN A 227 -6.65 -8.29 21.54
C GLN A 227 -7.37 -7.08 22.14
#